data_AF-A0A6P2BGA1-F1
#
_entry.id   AF-A0A6P2BGA1-F1
#
_cell.length_a   1.000
_cell.length_b   1.000
_cell.length_c   1.000
_cell.angle_alpha   90.00
_cell.angle_beta   90.00
_cell.angle_gamma   90.00
#
_symmetry.space_group_name_H-M   'P 1'
#
loop_
_entity.id
_entity.type
_entity.pdbx_description
1 polymer ?
#
loop_
_entity_poly.entity_id
_entity_poly.type
_entity_poly.pdbx_seq_one_letter_code
_entity_poly.pdbx_strand_id
1 'polypeptide(L)'
;MRLLLAVTLAAAAHPALAQTDLWDFTPRVSVSLEATDNVRLAPRGQEDSDLIGTVAPGFTLRREGRRAQASLNYSLNSRFHLDESSEDRTTHNLAGRGSVEVIPDAVFVDAAASRTAQVASLLGPIGIGGTTPRDNLSETSRYS
;
A
#
# COMPACT_ATOMS: atom_id res chain seq x y z
N MET A 1 28.08 -13.27 13.57
CA MET A 1 28.38 -13.90 12.26
C MET A 1 27.55 -13.16 11.22
N ARG A 2 28.18 -12.41 10.31
CA ARG A 2 27.48 -11.53 9.35
C ARG A 2 27.18 -12.33 8.08
N LEU A 3 25.90 -12.57 7.80
CA LEU A 3 25.44 -13.15 6.54
C LEU A 3 24.78 -12.04 5.72
N LEU A 4 25.47 -11.62 4.66
CA LEU A 4 24.92 -10.78 3.60
C LEU A 4 24.12 -11.70 2.67
N LEU A 5 22.81 -11.51 2.58
CA LEU A 5 21.99 -12.13 1.54
C LEU A 5 21.43 -11.01 0.65
N ALA A 6 22.07 -10.79 -0.49
CA ALA A 6 21.52 -9.96 -1.55
C ALA A 6 20.68 -10.86 -2.46
N VAL A 7 19.36 -10.78 -2.35
CA VAL A 7 18.44 -11.39 -3.31
C VAL A 7 17.89 -10.27 -4.18
N THR A 8 18.48 -10.09 -5.36
CA THR A 8 17.92 -9.25 -6.42
C THR A 8 16.84 -10.04 -7.15
N LEU A 9 15.57 -9.76 -6.84
CA LEU A 9 14.44 -10.25 -7.62
C LEU A 9 14.12 -9.22 -8.71
N ALA A 10 14.56 -9.49 -9.94
CA ALA A 10 14.20 -8.68 -11.11
C ALA A 10 12.73 -8.96 -11.48
N ALA A 11 11.84 -8.01 -11.18
CA ALA A 11 10.46 -8.07 -11.65
C ALA A 11 10.41 -7.64 -13.12
N ALA A 12 10.13 -8.59 -14.02
CA ALA A 12 9.84 -8.29 -15.41
C ALA A 12 8.47 -7.59 -15.51
N ALA A 13 8.48 -6.28 -15.72
CA ALA A 13 7.29 -5.53 -16.08
C ALA A 13 7.08 -5.60 -17.60
N HIS A 14 6.26 -6.54 -18.06
CA HIS A 14 5.58 -6.42 -19.35
C HIS A 14 4.08 -6.53 -19.09
N PRO A 15 3.35 -5.46 -19.39
CA PRO A 15 2.30 -5.69 -20.36
C PRO A 15 2.28 -4.59 -21.43
N ALA A 16 2.39 -5.02 -22.69
CA ALA A 16 1.81 -4.27 -23.80
C ALA A 16 0.28 -4.36 -23.66
N LEU A 17 -0.31 -3.51 -22.81
CA LEU A 17 -1.75 -3.28 -22.86
C LEU A 17 -1.99 -2.29 -23.99
N ALA A 18 -2.78 -2.74 -24.97
CA ALA A 18 -3.31 -1.92 -26.05
C ALA A 18 -3.74 -0.55 -25.48
N GLN A 19 -3.11 0.51 -25.99
CA GLN A 19 -3.51 1.88 -25.73
C GLN A 19 -4.89 2.09 -26.35
N THR A 20 -5.92 1.76 -25.58
CA THR A 20 -7.24 2.32 -25.82
C THR A 20 -7.24 3.68 -25.15
N ASP A 21 -7.47 4.72 -25.96
CA ASP A 21 -7.33 6.15 -25.68
C ASP A 21 -8.25 6.71 -24.57
N LEU A 22 -8.74 5.86 -23.67
CA LEU A 22 -9.78 6.14 -22.69
C LEU A 22 -9.34 5.93 -21.24
N TRP A 23 -8.40 5.01 -20.97
CA TRP A 23 -7.92 4.72 -19.61
C TRP A 23 -6.44 4.37 -19.61
N ASP A 24 -5.65 5.13 -18.85
CA ASP A 24 -4.26 4.84 -18.55
C ASP A 24 -4.19 4.02 -17.26
N PHE A 25 -3.79 2.75 -17.38
CA PHE A 25 -3.62 1.83 -16.27
C PHE A 25 -2.14 1.45 -16.13
N THR A 26 -1.55 1.83 -15.00
CA THR A 26 -0.16 1.55 -14.65
C THR A 26 -0.10 0.63 -13.43
N PRO A 27 0.13 -0.69 -13.60
CA PRO A 27 0.33 -1.61 -12.47
C PRO A 27 1.74 -1.50 -11.90
N ARG A 28 1.90 -1.87 -10.63
CA ARG A 28 3.19 -1.98 -9.93
C ARG A 28 3.15 -3.11 -8.90
N VAL A 29 4.26 -3.77 -8.69
CA VAL A 29 4.42 -4.76 -7.61
C VAL A 29 5.79 -4.58 -6.99
N SER A 30 5.85 -4.53 -5.66
CA SER A 30 7.08 -4.56 -4.89
C SER A 30 7.10 -5.82 -4.02
N VAL A 31 8.27 -6.44 -3.91
CA VAL A 31 8.52 -7.58 -3.02
C VAL A 31 9.78 -7.26 -2.23
N SER A 32 9.75 -7.47 -0.92
CA SER A 32 10.92 -7.28 -0.05
C SER A 32 11.01 -8.35 1.02
N LEU A 33 12.22 -8.50 1.56
CA LEU A 33 12.54 -9.35 2.68
C LEU A 33 13.30 -8.50 3.70
N GLU A 34 12.89 -8.53 4.95
CA GLU A 34 13.46 -7.75 6.05
C GLU A 34 13.86 -8.71 7.18
N ALA A 35 15.05 -8.56 7.75
CA ALA A 35 15.48 -9.31 8.93
C ALA A 35 15.64 -8.33 10.09
N THR A 36 15.09 -8.68 11.25
CA THR A 36 15.12 -7.86 12.47
C THR A 36 15.48 -8.71 13.67
N ASP A 37 16.13 -8.11 14.67
CA ASP A 37 16.40 -8.71 15.98
C ASP A 37 15.36 -8.32 17.04
N ASN A 38 14.44 -7.41 16.71
CA ASN A 38 13.39 -6.95 17.61
C ASN A 38 12.10 -6.60 16.86
N VAL A 39 11.33 -7.63 16.49
CA VAL A 39 10.12 -7.51 15.64
C VAL A 39 8.99 -6.68 16.24
N ARG A 40 8.79 -6.76 17.57
CA ARG A 40 7.75 -5.99 18.28
C ARG A 40 8.25 -4.69 18.91
N LEU A 41 9.51 -4.30 18.65
CA LEU A 41 10.15 -3.13 19.28
C LEU A 41 10.08 -3.19 20.82
N ALA A 42 10.27 -4.39 21.39
CA ALA A 42 10.17 -4.68 22.80
C ALA A 42 11.34 -4.06 23.60
N PRO A 43 11.17 -3.84 24.92
CA PRO A 43 12.25 -3.42 25.80
C PRO A 43 13.44 -4.39 25.81
N ARG A 44 14.60 -3.91 26.27
CA ARG A 44 15.81 -4.74 26.35
C ARG A 44 15.63 -6.00 27.20
N GLY A 45 16.08 -7.13 26.67
CA GLY A 45 15.96 -8.46 27.25
C GLY A 45 14.65 -9.18 26.89
N GLN A 46 13.81 -8.60 26.04
CA GLN A 46 12.54 -9.17 25.56
C GLN A 46 12.41 -9.10 24.03
N GLU A 47 13.52 -8.84 23.33
CA GLU A 47 13.56 -8.76 21.88
C GLU A 47 13.45 -10.14 21.24
N ASP A 48 12.63 -10.24 20.20
CA ASP A 48 12.52 -11.43 19.36
C ASP A 48 12.96 -11.08 17.93
N SER A 49 13.84 -11.92 17.38
CA SER A 49 14.25 -11.83 15.98
C SER A 49 13.18 -12.39 15.06
N ASP A 50 13.10 -11.86 13.85
CA ASP A 50 12.19 -12.38 12.82
C ASP A 50 12.70 -12.07 11.42
N LEU A 51 12.18 -12.82 10.46
CA LEU A 51 12.32 -12.58 9.04
C LEU A 51 10.94 -12.26 8.45
N ILE A 52 10.83 -11.13 7.77
CA ILE A 52 9.56 -10.57 7.32
C ILE A 52 9.55 -10.50 5.80
N GLY A 53 8.64 -11.23 5.17
CA GLY A 53 8.34 -11.11 3.75
C GLY A 53 7.28 -10.04 3.51
N THR A 54 7.47 -9.20 2.50
CA THR A 54 6.46 -8.21 2.08
C THR A 54 6.14 -8.36 0.60
N VAL A 55 4.85 -8.34 0.27
CA VAL A 55 4.35 -8.23 -1.10
C VAL A 55 3.38 -7.06 -1.18
N ALA A 56 3.69 -6.11 -2.06
CA ALA A 56 2.95 -4.87 -2.18
C ALA A 56 2.56 -4.58 -3.64
N PRO A 57 1.46 -5.19 -4.14
CA PRO A 57 0.90 -4.84 -5.43
C PRO A 57 0.16 -3.51 -5.34
N GLY A 58 0.10 -2.79 -6.46
CA GLY A 58 -0.65 -1.57 -6.58
C GLY A 58 -0.87 -1.21 -8.04
N PHE A 59 -1.67 -0.18 -8.25
CA PHE A 59 -1.86 0.37 -9.58
C PHE A 59 -2.25 1.85 -9.48
N THR A 60 -2.02 2.54 -10.58
CA THR A 60 -2.61 3.84 -10.86
C THR A 60 -3.53 3.67 -12.06
N LEU A 61 -4.75 4.21 -11.98
CA LEU A 61 -5.70 4.28 -13.08
C LEU A 61 -6.06 5.74 -13.30
N ARG A 62 -5.99 6.20 -14.54
CA ARG A 62 -6.30 7.57 -14.94
C ARG A 62 -7.19 7.59 -16.17
N ARG A 63 -8.06 8.59 -16.24
CA ARG A 63 -8.83 8.94 -17.43
C ARG A 63 -8.88 10.44 -17.57
N GLU A 64 -8.58 10.87 -18.78
CA GLU A 64 -8.68 12.26 -19.20
C GLU A 64 -9.59 12.30 -20.43
N GLY A 65 -10.69 13.05 -20.34
CA GLY A 65 -11.65 13.14 -21.42
C GLY A 65 -12.57 14.33 -21.22
N ARG A 66 -13.19 14.79 -22.30
CA ARG A 66 -14.05 16.00 -22.28
C ARG A 66 -15.19 15.94 -21.27
N ARG A 67 -15.80 14.76 -21.09
CA ARG A 67 -16.97 14.56 -20.21
C ARG A 67 -16.68 13.75 -18.97
N ALA A 68 -15.47 13.24 -18.82
CA ALA A 68 -15.14 12.34 -17.73
C ALA A 68 -13.64 12.43 -17.42
N GLN A 69 -13.34 12.70 -16.15
CA GLN A 69 -12.00 12.69 -15.61
C GLN A 69 -11.96 11.81 -14.37
N ALA A 70 -10.93 10.99 -14.23
CA ALA A 70 -10.77 10.14 -13.06
C ALA A 70 -9.29 9.91 -12.76
N SER A 71 -8.97 9.83 -11.48
CA SER A 71 -7.66 9.41 -11.00
C SER A 71 -7.82 8.53 -9.77
N LEU A 72 -7.21 7.36 -9.81
CA LEU A 72 -7.24 6.37 -8.76
C LEU A 72 -5.82 5.86 -8.54
N ASN A 73 -5.35 5.91 -7.31
CA ASN A 73 -4.11 5.29 -6.87
C ASN A 73 -4.44 4.32 -5.75
N TYR A 74 -4.10 3.05 -5.96
CA TYR A 74 -4.32 2.00 -4.99
C TYR A 74 -3.03 1.23 -4.76
N SER A 75 -2.78 0.87 -3.51
CA SER A 75 -1.77 -0.12 -3.16
C SER A 75 -2.22 -0.94 -1.98
N LEU A 76 -1.88 -2.22 -2.05
CA LEU A 76 -1.95 -3.16 -0.96
C LEU A 76 -0.52 -3.38 -0.44
N ASN A 77 -0.37 -3.58 0.86
CA ASN A 77 0.90 -4.02 1.45
C ASN A 77 0.61 -5.18 2.40
N SER A 78 1.10 -6.37 2.07
CA SER A 78 0.97 -7.57 2.89
C SER A 78 2.33 -7.94 3.47
N ARG A 79 2.41 -8.01 4.79
CA ARG A 79 3.59 -8.44 5.55
C ARG A 79 3.31 -9.79 6.18
N PHE A 80 4.27 -10.70 6.05
CA PHE A 80 4.24 -12.06 6.58
C PHE A 80 5.50 -12.27 7.40
N HIS A 81 5.33 -12.76 8.62
CA HIS A 81 6.37 -13.00 9.61
C HIS A 81 6.64 -14.49 9.67
N LEU A 82 7.91 -14.88 9.70
CA LEU A 82 8.28 -16.30 9.75
C LEU A 82 8.04 -16.86 11.15
N ASP A 83 8.41 -16.10 12.18
CA ASP A 83 8.32 -16.54 13.57
C ASP A 83 7.11 -15.88 14.27
N GLU A 84 6.89 -14.57 14.11
CA GLU A 84 5.84 -13.83 14.83
C GLU A 84 4.58 -13.59 13.96
N SER A 85 3.92 -14.67 13.54
CA SER A 85 2.73 -14.59 12.66
C SER A 85 1.54 -13.77 13.23
N SER A 86 1.52 -13.48 14.54
CA SER A 86 0.57 -12.53 15.15
C SER A 86 0.60 -11.15 14.49
N GLU A 87 1.79 -10.74 14.03
CA GLU A 87 2.05 -9.45 13.42
C GLU A 87 1.75 -9.43 11.91
N ASP A 88 1.37 -10.57 11.32
CA ASP A 88 0.92 -10.64 9.93
C ASP A 88 -0.21 -9.67 9.67
N ARG A 89 -0.11 -8.99 8.54
CA ARG A 89 -1.08 -7.96 8.20
C ARG A 89 -1.10 -7.64 6.72
N THR A 90 -2.30 -7.34 6.24
CA THR A 90 -2.53 -6.63 5.00
C THR A 90 -3.09 -5.24 5.29
N THR A 91 -2.48 -4.21 4.69
CA THR A 91 -2.97 -2.82 4.75
C THR A 91 -3.33 -2.33 3.36
N HIS A 92 -4.31 -1.42 3.31
CA HIS A 92 -4.81 -0.84 2.06
C HIS A 92 -4.62 0.67 2.05
N ASN A 93 -4.03 1.19 0.98
CA ASN A 93 -3.98 2.63 0.71
C ASN A 93 -4.71 2.91 -0.59
N LEU A 94 -5.69 3.80 -0.52
CA LEU A 94 -6.53 4.22 -1.63
C LEU A 94 -6.62 5.74 -1.65
N ALA A 95 -6.43 6.33 -2.82
CA ALA A 95 -6.76 7.71 -3.09
C ALA A 95 -7.41 7.78 -4.49
N GLY A 96 -8.70 8.10 -4.52
CA GLY A 96 -9.51 8.13 -5.73
C GLY A 96 -10.34 9.39 -5.81
N ARG A 97 -10.43 9.97 -7.00
CA ARG A 97 -11.37 11.03 -7.34
C ARG A 97 -11.84 10.89 -8.79
N GLY A 98 -13.07 11.27 -9.06
CA GLY A 98 -13.62 11.28 -10.40
C GLY A 98 -14.72 12.32 -10.55
N SER A 99 -14.91 12.79 -11.77
CA SER A 99 -16.00 13.66 -12.17
C SER A 99 -16.51 13.24 -13.53
N VAL A 100 -17.83 13.20 -13.69
CA VAL A 100 -18.50 12.90 -14.96
C VAL A 100 -19.59 13.92 -15.24
N GLU A 101 -19.59 14.41 -16.47
CA GLU A 101 -20.65 15.24 -17.02
C GLU A 101 -21.76 14.33 -17.58
N VAL A 102 -22.91 14.34 -16.91
CA VAL A 102 -24.08 13.53 -17.28
C VAL A 102 -24.91 14.24 -18.35
N ILE A 103 -25.11 15.55 -18.18
CA ILE A 103 -25.77 16.41 -19.16
C ILE A 103 -24.78 17.50 -19.57
N PRO A 104 -24.53 17.67 -20.89
CA PRO A 104 -23.59 18.67 -21.39
C PRO A 104 -23.83 20.05 -20.76
N ASP A 105 -22.78 20.61 -20.18
CA ASP A 105 -22.68 21.92 -19.56
C ASP A 105 -23.70 22.19 -18.44
N ALA A 106 -24.33 21.15 -17.88
CA ALA A 106 -25.45 21.31 -16.94
C ALA A 106 -25.39 20.43 -15.70
N VAL A 107 -25.06 19.14 -15.84
CA VAL A 107 -25.11 18.19 -14.71
C VAL A 107 -23.78 17.45 -14.59
N PHE A 108 -23.17 17.61 -13.42
CA PHE A 108 -21.90 17.00 -13.05
C PHE A 108 -22.12 16.10 -11.84
N VAL A 109 -21.43 14.96 -11.83
CA VAL A 109 -21.38 14.03 -10.70
C VAL A 109 -19.92 13.85 -10.31
N ASP A 110 -19.61 14.24 -9.08
CA ASP A 110 -18.29 14.07 -8.48
C ASP A 110 -18.30 12.93 -7.47
N ALA A 111 -17.18 12.23 -7.35
CA ALA A 111 -16.98 11.21 -6.35
C ALA A 111 -15.54 11.22 -5.86
N ALA A 112 -15.34 11.02 -4.56
CA ALA A 112 -14.03 10.82 -3.98
C ALA A 112 -14.04 9.67 -2.98
N ALA A 113 -12.91 8.95 -2.91
CA ALA A 113 -12.70 7.88 -1.96
C ALA A 113 -11.25 7.91 -1.45
N SER A 114 -11.06 7.68 -0.16
CA SER A 114 -9.73 7.51 0.42
C SER A 114 -9.73 6.43 1.49
N ARG A 115 -8.61 5.71 1.58
CA ARG A 115 -8.31 4.78 2.67
C ARG A 115 -6.84 4.92 3.03
N THR A 116 -6.55 5.06 4.32
CA THR A 116 -5.18 5.25 4.80
C THR A 116 -5.01 4.55 6.13
N ALA A 117 -3.87 3.91 6.32
CA ALA A 117 -3.41 3.39 7.61
C ALA A 117 -2.47 4.40 8.28
N GLN A 118 -2.66 4.65 9.57
CA GLN A 118 -1.85 5.58 10.36
C GLN A 118 -1.63 5.06 11.78
N VAL A 119 -0.57 5.53 12.43
CA VAL A 119 -0.26 5.18 13.83
C VAL A 119 -1.42 5.60 14.73
N ALA A 120 -1.89 4.67 15.56
CA ALA A 120 -3.03 4.89 16.44
C ALA A 120 -2.65 5.72 17.69
N SER A 121 -1.48 5.48 18.26
CA SER A 121 -0.96 6.17 19.43
C SER A 121 0.52 6.48 19.29
N LEU A 122 0.91 7.72 19.59
CA LEU A 122 2.32 8.12 19.66
C LEU A 122 3.02 7.64 20.94
N LEU A 123 2.27 7.09 21.91
CA LEU A 123 2.79 6.60 23.19
C LEU A 123 3.10 5.09 23.17
N GLY A 124 2.63 4.38 22.13
CA GLY A 124 2.98 2.97 21.89
C GLY A 124 4.26 2.84 21.05
N PRO A 125 4.73 1.61 20.81
CA PRO A 125 5.88 1.39 19.93
C PRO A 125 5.61 1.92 18.51
N ILE A 126 6.60 2.61 17.93
CA ILE A 126 6.52 3.17 16.58
C ILE A 126 7.77 2.77 15.81
N GLY A 127 7.55 2.15 14.66
CA GLY A 127 8.61 1.75 13.76
C GLY A 127 8.86 2.77 12.66
N ILE A 128 10.04 2.69 12.04
CA ILE A 128 10.37 3.42 10.82
C ILE A 128 10.07 2.57 9.58
N GLY A 129 9.57 3.18 8.51
CA GLY A 129 9.41 2.47 7.23
C GLY A 129 8.39 1.32 7.24
N GLY A 130 7.38 1.36 8.11
CA GLY A 130 6.30 0.36 8.17
C GLY A 130 6.47 -0.73 9.22
N THR A 131 7.46 -0.61 10.11
CA THR A 131 7.74 -1.56 11.21
C THR A 131 6.94 -1.26 12.49
N THR A 132 5.96 -0.35 12.44
CA THR A 132 5.05 -0.14 13.57
C THR A 132 4.21 -1.40 13.80
N PRO A 133 4.16 -1.92 15.04
CA PRO A 133 3.37 -3.10 15.39
C PRO A 133 1.91 -3.00 15.00
N ARG A 134 1.29 -4.17 14.80
CA ARG A 134 -0.08 -4.29 14.29
C ARG A 134 -1.11 -3.61 15.19
N ASP A 135 -0.95 -3.77 16.48
CA ASP A 135 -1.83 -3.26 17.52
C ASP A 135 -1.84 -1.72 17.62
N ASN A 136 -0.77 -1.06 17.17
CA ASN A 136 -0.64 0.39 17.19
C ASN A 136 -0.94 1.07 15.82
N LEU A 137 -1.73 0.41 14.97
CA LEU A 137 -2.14 0.95 13.67
C LEU A 137 -3.66 0.98 13.52
N SER A 138 -4.16 2.07 12.93
CA SER A 138 -5.57 2.31 12.67
C SER A 138 -5.81 2.65 11.21
N GLU A 139 -6.85 2.07 10.62
CA GLU A 139 -7.27 2.37 9.25
C GLU A 139 -8.50 3.29 9.23
N THR A 140 -8.46 4.32 8.40
CA THR A 140 -9.58 5.23 8.19
C THR A 140 -10.01 5.20 6.73
N SER A 141 -11.31 5.08 6.48
CA SER A 141 -11.91 5.17 5.14
C SER A 141 -12.86 6.36 5.05
N ARG A 142 -12.83 7.10 3.94
CA ARG A 142 -13.74 8.23 3.67
C ARG A 142 -14.24 8.16 2.23
N TYR A 143 -15.49 8.58 2.02
CA TYR A 143 -16.14 8.68 0.72
C TYR A 143 -17.06 9.89 0.71
N SER A 144 -17.21 10.52 -0.45
CA SER A 144 -18.08 11.68 -0.69
C SER A 144 -18.53 11.74 -2.13
#